data_AF-A0A2H3DSB9-F1
#
_entry.id   AF-A0A2H3DSB9-F1
#
_cell.length_a   1.000
_cell.length_b   1.000
_cell.length_c   1.000
_cell.angle_alpha   90.00
_cell.angle_beta   90.00
_cell.angle_gamma   90.00
#
_symmetry.space_group_name_H-M   'P 1'
#
loop_
_entity.id
_entity.type
_entity.pdbx_description
1 polymer ?
#
loop_
_entity_poly.entity_id
_entity_poly.type
_entity_poly.pdbx_seq_one_letter_code
_entity_poly.pdbx_strand_id
1 'polypeptide(L)'
;MSDILNSIPSSRIDRLLSCNDHPTDYERSEFENIIANGDGHIGAIDRRLSQIQKLIHDLTVEKDIVQKRIVASKKLLNPVRKVPYDVLEHIFCFAADEDVMNTTIASCSDSLDVRRSRWAITHVCSTWRAAAVSTTRLWSSI
;
A
#
# COMPACT_ATOMS: atom_id res chain seq x y z
N MET A 1 3.38 -36.50 12.41
CA MET A 1 3.49 -35.48 13.50
C MET A 1 2.08 -35.03 13.93
N SER A 2 1.15 -35.97 14.04
CA SER A 2 -0.28 -35.74 14.31
C SER A 2 -0.97 -37.00 14.84
N ASP A 3 -0.24 -37.84 15.61
CA ASP A 3 -0.74 -39.17 16.04
C ASP A 3 -1.26 -39.18 17.47
N ILE A 4 -1.08 -38.09 18.24
CA ILE A 4 -1.50 -38.01 19.65
C ILE A 4 -3.03 -37.89 19.80
N LEU A 5 -3.73 -37.42 18.75
CA LEU A 5 -5.17 -37.11 18.79
C LEU A 5 -6.08 -38.21 18.21
N ASN A 6 -5.53 -39.30 17.68
CA ASN A 6 -6.31 -40.34 16.97
C ASN A 6 -6.50 -41.65 17.76
N SER A 7 -6.01 -41.72 19.00
CA SER A 7 -5.99 -42.96 19.78
C SER A 7 -7.35 -43.30 20.39
N ILE A 8 -8.09 -42.29 20.86
CA ILE A 8 -9.45 -42.44 21.41
C ILE A 8 -10.43 -41.63 20.54
N PRO A 9 -11.50 -42.23 20.01
CA PRO A 9 -12.49 -41.51 19.21
C PRO A 9 -13.16 -40.38 20.02
N SER A 10 -13.38 -39.22 19.40
CA SER A 10 -14.05 -38.08 20.06
C SER A 10 -15.41 -38.45 20.66
N SER A 11 -16.18 -39.31 20.01
CA SER A 11 -17.47 -39.81 20.51
C SER A 11 -17.35 -40.59 21.83
N ARG A 12 -16.22 -41.29 22.05
CA ARG A 12 -15.95 -42.01 23.31
C ARG A 12 -15.58 -41.04 24.42
N ILE A 13 -14.81 -40.01 24.11
CA ILE A 13 -14.45 -38.92 25.03
C ILE A 13 -15.72 -38.17 25.46
N ASP A 14 -16.56 -37.77 24.50
CA ASP A 14 -17.82 -37.05 24.78
C ASP A 14 -18.75 -37.86 25.69
N ARG A 15 -18.82 -39.19 25.47
CA ARG A 15 -19.61 -40.07 26.32
C ARG A 15 -19.06 -40.14 27.75
N LEU A 16 -17.75 -40.29 27.93
CA LEU A 16 -17.09 -40.28 29.25
C LEU A 16 -17.24 -38.94 29.99
N LEU A 17 -17.37 -37.83 29.25
CA LEU A 17 -17.66 -36.52 29.83
C LEU A 17 -19.14 -36.37 30.22
N SER A 18 -20.03 -37.09 29.55
CA SER A 18 -21.49 -37.02 29.77
C SER A 18 -22.02 -38.01 30.81
N CYS A 19 -21.35 -39.14 30.98
CA CYS A 19 -21.69 -40.19 31.94
C CYS A 19 -20.48 -40.38 32.85
N ASN A 20 -20.67 -40.46 34.18
CA ASN A 20 -19.61 -40.71 35.16
C ASN A 20 -18.99 -42.13 35.06
N ASP A 21 -19.00 -42.74 33.87
CA ASP A 21 -18.33 -43.98 33.53
C ASP A 21 -16.82 -43.80 33.68
N HIS A 22 -16.14 -44.80 34.23
CA HIS A 22 -14.69 -44.76 34.36
C HIS A 22 -14.02 -45.08 33.01
N PRO A 23 -12.88 -44.44 32.68
CA PRO A 23 -12.06 -44.86 31.56
C PRO A 23 -11.49 -46.26 31.79
N THR A 24 -11.29 -47.00 30.71
CA THR A 24 -10.50 -48.24 30.72
C THR A 24 -9.02 -47.95 30.98
N ASP A 25 -8.24 -48.96 31.37
CA ASP A 25 -6.81 -48.80 31.67
C ASP A 25 -6.00 -48.31 30.45
N TYR A 26 -6.40 -48.73 29.25
CA TYR A 26 -5.84 -48.23 28.00
C TYR A 26 -6.17 -46.74 27.78
N GLU A 27 -7.44 -46.36 27.92
CA GLU A 27 -7.87 -44.95 27.78
C GLU A 27 -7.17 -44.05 28.79
N ARG A 28 -7.03 -44.52 30.04
CA ARG A 28 -6.28 -43.82 31.10
C ARG A 28 -4.83 -43.59 30.70
N SER A 29 -4.14 -44.62 30.22
CA SER A 29 -2.73 -44.53 29.80
C SER A 29 -2.55 -43.53 28.66
N GLU A 30 -3.49 -43.50 27.72
CA GLU A 30 -3.49 -42.54 26.61
C GLU A 30 -3.77 -41.10 27.09
N PHE A 31 -4.72 -40.89 28.00
CA PHE A 31 -4.95 -39.57 28.58
C PHE A 31 -3.74 -39.05 29.37
N GLU A 32 -3.08 -39.92 30.15
CA GLU A 32 -1.86 -39.56 30.87
C GLU A 32 -0.72 -39.21 29.92
N ASN A 33 -0.60 -39.91 28.78
CA ASN A 33 0.35 -39.60 27.71
C ASN A 33 0.05 -38.24 27.05
N ILE A 34 -1.22 -37.96 26.74
CA ILE A 34 -1.66 -36.67 26.19
C ILE A 34 -1.34 -35.52 27.16
N ILE A 35 -1.57 -35.70 28.46
CA ILE A 35 -1.25 -34.68 29.48
C ILE A 35 0.26 -34.47 29.54
N ALA A 36 1.05 -35.55 29.60
CA ALA A 36 2.51 -35.46 29.73
C ALA A 36 3.18 -34.80 28.51
N ASN A 37 2.67 -35.05 27.29
CA ASN A 37 3.27 -34.55 26.06
C ASN A 37 2.57 -33.30 25.48
N GLY A 38 1.37 -32.99 25.95
CA GLY A 38 0.52 -31.92 25.45
C GLY A 38 1.17 -30.54 25.61
N ASP A 39 1.65 -30.23 26.81
CA ASP A 39 2.33 -28.95 27.09
C ASP A 39 3.58 -28.76 26.22
N GLY A 40 4.34 -29.84 26.01
CA GLY A 40 5.51 -29.83 25.13
C GLY A 40 5.14 -29.58 23.67
N HIS A 41 4.03 -30.16 23.21
CA HIS A 41 3.52 -29.97 21.85
C HIS A 41 2.98 -28.55 21.63
N ILE A 42 2.20 -28.02 22.58
CA ILE A 42 1.72 -26.63 22.56
C ILE A 42 2.91 -25.67 22.50
N GLY A 43 3.90 -25.84 23.37
CA GLY A 43 5.11 -25.00 23.34
C GLY A 43 5.89 -25.09 22.03
N ALA A 44 5.88 -26.25 21.35
CA ALA A 44 6.49 -26.37 20.02
C ALA A 44 5.70 -25.63 18.94
N ILE A 45 4.37 -25.66 19.00
CA ILE A 45 3.49 -24.90 18.10
C ILE A 45 3.69 -23.41 18.34
N ASP A 46 3.69 -22.94 19.59
CA ASP A 46 3.86 -21.52 19.94
C ASP A 46 5.19 -20.96 19.47
N ARG A 47 6.27 -21.76 19.57
CA ARG A 47 7.58 -21.39 19.00
C ARG A 47 7.51 -21.20 17.48
N ARG A 48 6.85 -22.12 16.76
CA ARG A 48 6.68 -22.00 15.30
C ARG A 48 5.82 -20.80 14.93
N LEU A 49 4.72 -20.56 15.65
CA LEU A 49 3.87 -19.38 15.46
C LEU A 49 4.67 -18.10 15.64
N SER A 50 5.45 -18.00 16.72
CA SER A 50 6.30 -16.83 17.01
C SER A 50 7.33 -16.59 15.90
N GLN A 51 7.95 -17.65 15.37
CA GLN A 51 8.90 -17.56 14.26
C GLN A 51 8.24 -17.04 12.97
N ILE A 52 7.06 -17.57 12.63
CA ILE A 52 6.31 -17.15 11.43
C ILE A 52 5.85 -15.71 11.57
N GLN A 53 5.34 -15.31 12.73
CA GLN A 53 4.93 -13.93 13.00
C GLN A 53 6.10 -12.95 12.85
N LYS A 54 7.27 -13.31 13.37
CA LYS A 54 8.50 -12.51 13.18
C LYS A 54 8.85 -12.38 11.70
N LEU A 55 8.83 -13.48 10.94
CA LEU A 55 9.13 -13.45 9.51
C LEU A 55 8.14 -12.57 8.73
N ILE A 56 6.85 -12.65 9.05
CA ILE A 56 5.82 -11.79 8.46
C ILE A 56 6.11 -10.32 8.75
N HIS A 57 6.47 -10.00 9.99
CA HIS A 57 6.81 -8.63 10.38
C HIS A 57 8.02 -8.11 9.60
N ASP A 58 9.11 -8.86 9.58
CA ASP A 58 10.36 -8.46 8.91
C ASP A 58 10.14 -8.22 7.41
N LEU A 59 9.44 -9.12 6.72
CA LEU A 59 9.11 -8.98 5.30
C LEU A 59 8.15 -7.81 5.03
N THR A 60 7.24 -7.50 5.97
CA THR A 60 6.34 -6.35 5.84
C THR A 60 7.10 -5.04 5.94
N VAL A 61 8.05 -4.94 6.87
CA VAL A 61 8.93 -3.78 7.01
C VAL A 61 9.80 -3.59 5.77
N GLU A 62 10.41 -4.67 5.26
CA GLU A 62 11.21 -4.61 4.03
C GLU A 62 10.38 -4.12 2.84
N LYS A 63 9.18 -4.67 2.65
CA LYS A 63 8.25 -4.25 1.60
C LYS A 63 7.94 -2.76 1.68
N ASP A 64 7.65 -2.22 2.87
CA ASP A 64 7.34 -0.81 3.05
C ASP A 64 8.55 0.09 2.69
N ILE A 65 9.75 -0.30 3.10
CA ILE A 65 10.99 0.41 2.76
C ILE A 65 11.19 0.45 1.23
N VAL A 66 11.05 -0.69 0.57
CA VAL A 66 11.19 -0.79 -0.89
C VAL A 66 10.12 0.06 -1.60
N GLN A 67 8.88 0.00 -1.14
CA GLN A 67 7.79 0.79 -1.71
C GLN A 67 8.06 2.30 -1.60
N LYS A 68 8.53 2.77 -0.43
CA LYS A 68 8.92 4.16 -0.22
C LYS A 68 10.05 4.59 -1.18
N ARG A 69 11.06 3.74 -1.36
CA ARG A 69 12.16 3.99 -2.32
C ARG A 69 11.66 4.08 -3.76
N ILE A 70 10.78 3.17 -4.19
CA ILE A 70 10.19 3.21 -5.53
C ILE A 70 9.44 4.53 -5.76
N VAL A 71 8.60 4.94 -4.80
CA VAL A 71 7.85 6.21 -4.90
C VAL A 71 8.80 7.40 -4.97
N ALA A 72 9.84 7.44 -4.14
CA ALA A 72 10.85 8.50 -4.16
C ALA A 72 11.59 8.55 -5.51
N SER A 73 12.04 7.42 -6.03
CA SER A 73 12.72 7.33 -7.32
C SER A 73 11.82 7.77 -8.47
N LYS A 74 10.54 7.36 -8.50
CA LYS A 74 9.57 7.84 -9.50
C LYS A 74 9.39 9.36 -9.45
N LYS A 75 9.35 9.94 -8.24
CA LYS A 75 9.27 11.40 -8.07
C LYS A 75 10.54 12.10 -8.56
N LEU A 76 11.71 11.54 -8.27
CA LEU A 76 13.02 12.10 -8.67
C LEU A 76 13.25 12.02 -10.18
N LEU A 77 12.84 10.92 -10.80
CA LEU A 77 12.95 10.68 -12.24
C LEU A 77 11.80 11.27 -13.05
N ASN A 78 10.90 12.03 -12.41
CA ASN A 78 9.81 12.69 -13.11
C ASN A 78 10.41 13.61 -14.21
N PRO A 79 10.02 13.45 -15.50
CA PRO A 79 10.55 14.23 -16.61
C PRO A 79 10.52 15.74 -16.38
N VAL A 80 9.50 16.25 -15.68
CA VAL A 80 9.37 17.67 -15.32
C VAL A 80 10.59 18.21 -14.58
N ARG A 81 11.30 17.38 -13.79
CA ARG A 81 12.50 17.80 -13.07
C ARG A 81 13.74 17.96 -13.95
N LYS A 82 13.69 17.49 -15.20
CA LYS A 82 14.78 17.62 -16.18
C LYS A 82 14.54 18.74 -17.19
N VAL A 83 13.32 19.26 -17.29
CA VAL A 83 13.01 20.32 -18.25
C VAL A 83 13.59 21.63 -17.72
N PRO A 84 14.51 22.28 -18.46
CA PRO A 84 15.01 23.60 -18.08
C PRO A 84 13.87 24.62 -18.03
N TYR A 85 14.04 25.63 -17.20
CA TYR A 85 13.07 26.71 -17.04
C TYR A 85 12.72 27.36 -18.39
N ASP A 86 13.73 27.69 -19.19
CA ASP A 86 13.57 28.36 -20.49
C ASP A 86 12.72 27.54 -21.48
N VAL A 87 12.82 26.22 -21.41
CA VAL A 87 12.01 25.31 -22.23
C VAL A 87 10.56 25.29 -21.75
N LEU A 88 10.33 25.30 -20.43
CA LEU A 88 8.98 25.42 -19.87
C LEU A 88 8.35 26.77 -20.24
N GLU A 89 9.09 27.86 -20.11
CA GLU A 89 8.64 29.19 -20.52
C GLU A 89 8.24 29.22 -22.00
N HIS A 90 9.08 28.65 -22.87
CA HIS A 90 8.78 28.58 -24.30
C HIS A 90 7.49 27.78 -24.58
N ILE A 91 7.32 26.62 -23.94
CA ILE A 91 6.11 25.80 -24.05
C ILE A 91 4.88 26.57 -23.54
N PHE A 92 5.00 27.28 -22.42
CA PHE A 92 3.88 28.00 -21.82
C PHE A 92 3.42 29.17 -22.69
N CYS A 93 4.36 29.96 -23.20
CA CYS A 93 4.04 31.04 -24.14
C CYS A 93 3.40 30.48 -25.41
N PHE A 94 3.94 29.41 -25.98
CA PHE A 94 3.36 28.77 -27.17
C PHE A 94 1.92 28.30 -26.91
N ALA A 95 1.69 27.58 -25.81
CA ALA A 95 0.37 27.05 -25.46
C ALA A 95 -0.64 28.16 -25.09
N ALA A 96 -0.18 29.31 -24.59
CA ALA A 96 -1.03 30.47 -24.32
C ALA A 96 -1.40 31.24 -25.59
N ASP A 97 -0.49 31.33 -26.56
CA ASP A 97 -0.71 31.99 -27.85
C ASP A 97 -1.66 31.16 -28.74
N GLU A 98 -1.50 29.82 -28.77
CA GLU A 98 -2.46 28.92 -29.46
C GLU A 98 -3.87 29.02 -28.89
N ASP A 99 -4.01 29.09 -27.56
CA ASP A 99 -5.30 29.25 -26.89
C ASP A 99 -6.00 30.55 -27.30
N VAL A 100 -5.25 31.64 -27.43
CA VAL A 100 -5.78 32.92 -27.92
C VAL A 100 -6.22 32.78 -29.38
N MET A 101 -5.40 32.15 -30.22
CA MET A 101 -5.70 31.97 -31.64
C MET A 101 -6.94 31.09 -31.85
N ASN A 102 -7.10 30.01 -31.08
CA ASN A 102 -8.28 29.15 -31.14
C ASN A 102 -9.55 29.80 -30.58
N THR A 103 -9.43 30.74 -29.62
CA THR A 103 -10.62 31.41 -29.06
C THR A 103 -11.13 32.57 -29.93
N THR A 104 -10.31 33.14 -30.82
CA THR A 104 -10.77 34.22 -31.72
C THR A 104 -11.89 33.82 -32.69
N ILE A 105 -12.21 32.53 -32.82
CA ILE A 105 -13.30 32.02 -33.67
C ILE A 105 -14.63 31.92 -32.90
N ALA A 106 -14.63 31.92 -31.55
CA ALA A 106 -15.86 31.80 -30.77
C ALA A 106 -15.78 32.52 -29.40
N SER A 107 -16.55 33.61 -29.29
CA SER A 107 -16.96 34.28 -28.04
C SER A 107 -15.92 35.08 -27.26
N CYS A 108 -16.38 36.21 -26.72
CA CYS A 108 -15.63 37.10 -25.84
C CYS A 108 -14.90 36.31 -24.76
N SER A 109 -13.58 36.41 -24.79
CA SER A 109 -12.69 35.57 -24.02
C SER A 109 -12.58 36.05 -22.58
N ASP A 110 -13.21 35.36 -21.64
CA ASP A 110 -12.99 35.59 -20.21
C ASP A 110 -11.56 35.14 -19.85
N SER A 111 -10.71 36.12 -19.47
CA SER A 111 -9.32 35.89 -19.07
C SER A 111 -9.23 35.13 -17.74
N LEU A 112 -10.32 35.02 -16.98
CA LEU A 112 -10.41 34.33 -15.69
C LEU A 112 -10.94 32.89 -15.81
N ASP A 113 -11.24 32.38 -17.02
CA ASP A 113 -11.62 30.98 -17.16
C ASP A 113 -10.42 30.07 -16.85
N VAL A 114 -10.50 29.37 -15.72
CA VAL A 114 -9.48 28.44 -15.20
C VAL A 114 -9.20 27.28 -16.16
N ARG A 115 -10.13 27.01 -17.10
CA ARG A 115 -9.96 25.98 -18.15
C ARG A 115 -9.04 26.42 -19.29
N ARG A 116 -8.67 27.70 -19.37
CA ARG A 116 -7.66 28.18 -20.33
C ARG A 116 -6.28 27.67 -19.98
N SER A 117 -5.50 27.39 -21.01
CA SER A 117 -4.11 26.91 -20.99
C SER A 117 -3.25 27.67 -19.99
N ARG A 118 -3.35 29.01 -19.94
CA ARG A 118 -2.57 29.85 -19.00
C ARG A 118 -2.79 29.46 -17.54
N TRP A 119 -4.03 29.24 -17.12
CA TRP A 119 -4.36 28.83 -15.76
C TRP A 119 -4.10 27.34 -15.56
N ALA A 120 -4.47 26.50 -16.53
CA ALA A 120 -4.28 25.05 -16.48
C ALA A 120 -2.82 24.66 -16.23
N ILE A 121 -1.87 25.36 -16.84
CA ILE A 121 -0.42 25.14 -16.67
C ILE A 121 0.01 25.34 -15.20
N THR A 122 -0.59 26.29 -14.48
CA THR A 122 -0.28 26.54 -13.05
C THR A 122 -0.77 25.44 -12.10
N HIS A 123 -1.64 24.55 -12.57
CA HIS A 123 -2.22 23.46 -11.78
C HIS A 123 -1.51 22.12 -11.96
N VAL A 124 -0.55 21.99 -12.88
CA VAL A 124 0.14 20.72 -13.17
C VAL A 124 1.03 20.26 -12.01
N CYS A 125 1.96 21.10 -11.54
CA CYS A 125 2.79 20.82 -10.37
C CYS A 125 3.40 22.10 -9.80
N SER A 126 4.07 22.02 -8.64
CA SER A 126 4.70 23.18 -8.00
C SER A 126 5.79 23.83 -8.85
N THR A 127 6.58 23.04 -9.60
CA THR A 127 7.62 23.56 -10.49
C THR A 127 7.03 24.32 -11.67
N TRP A 128 5.99 23.77 -12.31
CA TRP A 128 5.29 24.43 -13.41
C TRP A 128 4.58 25.69 -12.96
N ARG A 129 3.99 25.67 -11.76
CA ARG A 129 3.40 26.86 -11.16
C ARG A 129 4.45 27.94 -10.92
N ALA A 130 5.58 27.59 -10.31
CA ALA A 130 6.66 28.55 -10.07
C ALA A 130 7.14 29.16 -11.39
N ALA A 131 7.34 28.33 -12.42
CA ALA A 131 7.75 28.79 -13.74
C ALA A 131 6.69 29.66 -14.44
N ALA A 132 5.44 29.22 -14.48
CA ALA A 132 4.37 30.01 -15.07
C ALA A 132 4.20 31.38 -14.39
N VAL A 133 4.26 31.44 -13.05
CA VAL A 133 4.16 32.71 -12.31
C VAL A 133 5.36 33.63 -12.56
N SER A 134 6.56 33.10 -12.77
CA SER A 134 7.75 33.93 -13.03
C SER A 134 7.88 34.36 -14.50
N THR A 135 7.22 33.68 -15.43
CA THR A 135 7.10 34.12 -16.83
C THR A 135 6.07 35.25 -16.95
N THR A 136 6.52 36.50 -16.80
CA THR A 136 5.67 37.71 -16.88
C THR A 136 4.93 37.85 -18.21
N ARG A 137 5.55 37.41 -19.32
CA ARG A 137 4.96 37.42 -20.67
C ARG A 137 3.67 36.59 -20.75
N LEU A 138 3.53 35.54 -19.93
CA LEU A 138 2.32 34.71 -19.89
C LEU A 138 1.10 35.51 -19.41
N TRP A 139 1.32 36.54 -18.60
CA TRP A 139 0.28 37.31 -17.91
C TRP A 139 0.06 38.70 -18.49
N SER A 140 0.79 39.09 -19.54
CA SER A 140 0.75 40.46 -20.09
C SER A 140 -0.56 40.84 -20.78
N SER A 141 -1.47 39.88 -20.99
CA SER A 141 -2.76 40.05 -21.67
C SER A 141 -3.97 39.75 -20.77
N ILE A 142 -3.77 39.71 -19.44
CA ILE A 142 -4.85 39.64 -18.45
C ILE A 142 -5.34 41.04 -18.10
#